data_AF-A0A399R703-F1
#
_entry.id   AF-A0A399R703-F1
#
_cell.length_a   1.000
_cell.length_b   1.000
_cell.length_c   1.000
_cell.angle_alpha   90.00
_cell.angle_beta   90.00
_cell.angle_gamma   90.00
#
_symmetry.space_group_name_H-M   'P 1'
#
loop_
_entity.id
_entity.type
_entity.pdbx_description
1 polymer ?
#
loop_
_entity_poly.entity_id
_entity_poly.type
_entity_poly.pdbx_seq_one_letter_code
_entity_poly.pdbx_strand_id
1 'polypeptide(L)'
;MSSALRTSESGLKLIMAYEGFRSHSTRLPDGRWVIGYGHMRAARAGLKVSQPEAAAILREFDLPPIEQALQELVLVPLNQHEFDALVSFVFNVGVDQFESSDVLSALNAGDRMAAARALELWCNAKVGPRNMIVDPLIRRRADEKALFLKTTGSVPLAASSRFRPTPEPRPEPEPSRWGDFKVSEAAAPEAEEQRAETPTEAAARNVKERLTRILGEYEDTSTKAGSEEEDTAEAAVKAAAEQEASVEEIRAAISALVAEDDDQDDGAGLDAQDIAADLDPDAFDIETGQLDVVETSAGARRNRLYIDDVKPAEIPPADPDLRRGDDAGNLTEMVVFAVIAMVGALIFLLGGAFGLGWFGTSLPGHANAYGYLPPFLMMTGALIFVVMIYYWIRAIISRR
;
A
#
# COMPACT_ATOMS: atom_id res chain seq x y z
N MET A 1 11.44 32.35 -5.33
CA MET A 1 12.00 31.06 -5.77
C MET A 1 11.92 30.12 -4.60
N SER A 2 11.08 29.08 -4.68
CA SER A 2 11.04 28.06 -3.62
C SER A 2 12.41 27.41 -3.54
N SER A 3 12.97 27.26 -2.34
CA SER A 3 14.23 26.52 -2.17
C SER A 3 14.04 25.12 -2.74
N ALA A 4 14.97 24.66 -3.57
CA ALA A 4 14.96 23.28 -4.06
C ALA A 4 15.02 22.34 -2.84
N LEU A 5 14.00 21.50 -2.69
CA LEU A 5 13.94 20.52 -1.60
C LEU A 5 15.02 19.44 -1.83
N ARG A 6 15.66 19.04 -0.74
CA ARG A 6 16.67 17.97 -0.69
C ARG A 6 16.20 16.93 0.31
N THR A 7 16.62 15.69 0.12
CA THR A 7 16.25 14.60 1.02
C THR A 7 16.79 14.88 2.42
N SER A 8 15.92 14.80 3.43
CA SER A 8 16.31 14.98 4.83
C SER A 8 16.97 13.72 5.41
N GLU A 9 17.55 13.85 6.60
CA GLU A 9 18.09 12.70 7.35
C GLU A 9 17.02 11.62 7.62
N SER A 10 15.75 12.01 7.77
CA SER A 10 14.66 11.05 7.98
C SER A 10 14.35 10.24 6.73
N GLY A 11 14.33 10.88 5.55
CA GLY A 11 14.20 10.20 4.26
C GLY A 11 15.39 9.29 3.96
N LEU A 12 16.61 9.76 4.24
CA LEU A 12 17.83 8.97 4.07
C LEU A 12 17.78 7.68 4.92
N LYS A 13 17.40 7.80 6.20
CA LYS A 13 17.26 6.64 7.11
C LYS A 13 16.22 5.64 6.61
N LEU A 14 15.09 6.13 6.10
CA LEU A 14 14.04 5.28 5.53
C LEU A 14 14.59 4.43 4.37
N ILE A 15 15.29 5.06 3.43
CA ILE A 15 15.89 4.36 2.27
C ILE A 15 16.94 3.36 2.74
N MET A 16 17.83 3.76 3.64
CA MET A 16 18.88 2.87 4.17
C MET A 16 18.31 1.64 4.87
N ALA A 17 17.19 1.77 5.59
CA ALA A 17 16.53 0.67 6.28
C ALA A 17 15.99 -0.39 5.30
N TYR A 18 15.51 0.02 4.13
CA TYR A 18 14.92 -0.88 3.14
C TYR A 18 15.93 -1.49 2.16
N GLU A 19 17.00 -0.79 1.82
CA GLU A 19 18.02 -1.31 0.88
C GLU A 19 18.99 -2.29 1.54
N GLY A 20 19.28 -2.07 2.83
CA GLY A 20 20.28 -2.83 3.57
C GLY A 20 21.72 -2.50 3.16
N PHE A 21 22.63 -2.55 4.13
CA PHE A 21 24.03 -2.20 3.90
C PHE A 21 24.86 -3.40 3.41
N ARG A 22 25.61 -3.20 2.31
CA ARG A 22 26.59 -4.17 1.80
C ARG A 22 28.00 -3.60 1.85
N SER A 23 28.82 -4.13 2.77
CA SER A 23 30.22 -3.68 2.97
C SER A 23 31.16 -4.05 1.83
N HIS A 24 30.83 -5.09 1.06
CA HIS A 24 31.64 -5.58 -0.06
C HIS A 24 30.82 -5.58 -1.35
N SER A 25 31.49 -5.27 -2.47
CA SER A 25 30.90 -5.38 -3.80
C SER A 25 30.42 -6.81 -4.07
N THR A 26 29.14 -6.97 -4.38
CA THR A 26 28.53 -8.27 -4.73
C THR A 26 28.12 -8.27 -6.19
N ARG A 27 28.34 -9.39 -6.88
CA ARG A 27 27.93 -9.57 -8.27
C ARG A 27 26.47 -10.04 -8.34
N LEU A 28 25.65 -9.35 -9.10
CA LEU A 28 24.25 -9.73 -9.37
C LEU A 28 24.18 -10.80 -10.47
N PRO A 29 23.06 -11.54 -10.58
CA PRO A 29 22.85 -12.53 -11.64
C PRO A 29 22.95 -11.96 -13.06
N ASP A 30 22.69 -10.67 -13.23
CA ASP A 30 22.84 -9.94 -14.49
C ASP A 30 24.29 -9.57 -14.85
N GLY A 31 25.25 -9.90 -13.98
CA GLY A 31 26.67 -9.63 -14.14
C GLY A 31 27.14 -8.26 -13.66
N ARG A 32 26.24 -7.37 -13.23
CA ARG A 32 26.58 -6.07 -12.64
C ARG A 32 27.06 -6.22 -11.20
N TRP A 33 27.72 -5.21 -10.68
CA TRP A 33 28.16 -5.15 -9.28
C TRP A 33 27.28 -4.18 -8.50
N VAL A 34 27.01 -4.51 -7.23
CA VAL A 34 26.30 -3.64 -6.28
C VAL A 34 27.14 -3.51 -5.00
N ILE A 35 27.18 -2.32 -4.42
CA ILE A 35 27.88 -2.02 -3.16
C ILE A 35 27.07 -1.03 -2.31
N GLY A 36 27.27 -1.02 -0.99
CA GLY A 36 26.58 -0.09 -0.08
C GLY A 36 25.07 -0.31 -0.08
N TYR A 37 24.31 0.78 -0.23
CA TYR A 37 22.83 0.79 -0.29
C TYR A 37 22.33 0.74 -1.73
N GLY A 38 22.67 -0.32 -2.48
CA GLY A 38 22.17 -0.51 -3.84
C GLY A 38 22.93 0.24 -4.95
N HIS A 39 24.10 0.83 -4.65
CA HIS A 39 24.88 1.59 -5.62
C HIS A 39 25.45 0.68 -6.73
N MET A 40 25.15 1.00 -7.99
CA MET A 40 25.57 0.21 -9.17
C MET A 40 26.56 0.93 -10.09
N ARG A 41 26.52 2.26 -10.18
CA ARG A 41 27.20 3.03 -11.24
C ARG A 41 28.73 2.90 -11.20
N ALA A 42 29.33 3.09 -10.03
CA ALA A 42 30.77 2.96 -9.80
C ALA A 42 31.18 1.60 -9.20
N ALA A 43 30.22 0.69 -8.98
CA ALA A 43 30.50 -0.61 -8.37
C ALA A 43 31.34 -1.50 -9.29
N ARG A 44 32.42 -2.07 -8.76
CA ARG A 44 33.37 -2.97 -9.44
C ARG A 44 33.79 -4.09 -8.48
N ALA A 45 34.41 -5.13 -9.02
CA ALA A 45 34.90 -6.27 -8.25
C ALA A 45 35.94 -5.83 -7.19
N GLY A 46 35.79 -6.33 -5.96
CA GLY A 46 36.77 -6.18 -4.89
C GLY A 46 36.70 -4.85 -4.12
N LEU A 47 35.69 -4.03 -4.36
CA LEU A 47 35.49 -2.79 -3.60
C LEU A 47 34.96 -3.10 -2.20
N LYS A 48 35.43 -2.31 -1.23
CA LYS A 48 34.94 -2.28 0.15
C LYS A 48 34.53 -0.86 0.49
N VAL A 49 33.47 -0.72 1.28
CA VAL A 49 32.96 0.56 1.72
C VAL A 49 32.51 0.46 3.17
N SER A 50 32.73 1.52 3.95
CA SER A 50 32.16 1.65 5.28
C SER A 50 30.71 2.15 5.22
N GLN A 51 29.96 2.00 6.32
CA GLN A 51 28.58 2.49 6.39
C GLN A 51 28.45 4.02 6.16
N PRO A 52 29.27 4.90 6.78
CA PRO A 52 29.19 6.34 6.52
C PRO A 52 29.57 6.70 5.08
N GLU A 53 30.58 6.04 4.49
CA GLU A 53 30.93 6.23 3.08
C GLU A 53 29.79 5.80 2.15
N ALA A 54 29.13 4.67 2.44
CA ALA A 54 27.98 4.23 1.65
C ALA A 54 26.79 5.20 1.74
N ALA A 55 26.55 5.78 2.92
CA ALA A 55 25.53 6.81 3.11
C ALA A 55 25.86 8.09 2.34
N ALA A 56 27.14 8.50 2.33
CA ALA A 56 27.61 9.62 1.52
C ALA A 56 27.44 9.34 0.02
N ILE A 57 27.77 8.13 -0.44
CA ILE A 57 27.55 7.72 -1.84
C ILE A 57 26.08 7.83 -2.23
N LEU A 58 25.18 7.29 -1.40
CA LEU A 58 23.74 7.37 -1.62
C LEU A 58 23.29 8.84 -1.77
N ARG A 59 23.67 9.68 -0.81
CA ARG A 59 23.26 11.10 -0.76
C ARG A 59 23.82 11.94 -1.90
N GLU A 60 25.08 11.74 -2.27
CA GLU A 60 25.78 12.61 -3.22
C GLU A 60 25.68 12.14 -4.67
N PHE A 61 25.42 10.85 -4.91
CA PHE A 61 25.47 10.28 -6.26
C PHE A 61 24.17 9.63 -6.71
N ASP A 62 23.44 8.96 -5.83
CA ASP A 62 22.26 8.18 -6.23
C ASP A 62 20.96 8.95 -6.06
N LEU A 63 20.83 9.75 -5.00
CA LEU A 63 19.65 10.59 -4.75
C LEU A 63 19.52 11.82 -5.67
N PRO A 64 20.59 12.57 -6.04
CA PRO A 64 20.41 13.82 -6.78
C PRO A 64 19.67 13.71 -8.11
N PRO A 65 19.86 12.67 -8.94
CA PRO A 65 19.05 12.47 -10.15
C PRO A 65 17.56 12.30 -9.85
N ILE A 66 17.21 11.62 -8.75
CA ILE A 66 15.82 11.41 -8.32
C ILE A 66 15.22 12.71 -7.78
N GLU A 67 15.97 13.43 -6.96
CA GLU A 67 15.55 14.74 -6.42
C GLU A 67 15.28 15.73 -7.55
N GLN A 68 16.15 15.76 -8.58
CA GLN A 68 15.96 16.59 -9.75
C GLN A 68 14.71 16.18 -10.53
N ALA A 69 14.52 14.88 -10.79
CA ALA A 69 13.33 14.40 -11.48
C ALA A 69 12.04 14.76 -10.73
N LEU A 70 12.02 14.67 -9.40
CA LEU A 70 10.87 15.07 -8.59
C LEU A 70 10.59 16.57 -8.67
N GLN A 71 11.63 17.41 -8.69
CA GLN A 71 11.48 18.85 -8.85
C GLN A 71 10.93 19.24 -10.23
N GLU A 72 11.20 18.44 -11.26
CA GLU A 72 10.71 18.67 -12.63
C GLU A 72 9.28 18.13 -12.83
N LEU A 73 8.97 16.96 -12.27
CA LEU A 73 7.70 16.25 -12.49
C LEU A 73 6.57 16.72 -11.56
N VAL A 74 6.89 17.11 -10.31
CA VAL A 74 5.87 17.50 -9.34
C VAL A 74 5.56 18.99 -9.47
N LEU A 75 4.30 19.31 -9.77
CA LEU A 75 3.82 20.67 -10.04
C LEU A 75 3.24 21.36 -8.80
N VAL A 76 2.96 20.60 -7.74
CA VAL A 76 2.34 21.07 -6.49
C VAL A 76 3.41 21.30 -5.42
N PRO A 77 3.30 22.35 -4.58
CA PRO A 77 4.24 22.54 -3.48
C PRO A 77 4.21 21.36 -2.51
N LEU A 78 5.39 20.84 -2.16
CA LEU A 78 5.57 19.71 -1.25
C LEU A 78 6.13 20.15 0.10
N ASN A 79 5.70 19.46 1.15
CA ASN A 79 6.36 19.50 2.45
C ASN A 79 7.59 18.58 2.45
N GLN A 80 8.51 18.81 3.40
CA GLN A 80 9.74 18.01 3.50
C GLN A 80 9.45 16.50 3.64
N HIS A 81 8.47 16.11 4.46
CA HIS A 81 8.12 14.70 4.66
C HIS A 81 7.48 14.06 3.42
N GLU A 82 6.65 14.82 2.69
CA GLU A 82 6.07 14.38 1.42
C GLU A 82 7.19 14.14 0.39
N PHE A 83 8.15 15.08 0.30
CA PHE A 83 9.30 14.95 -0.58
C PHE A 83 10.17 13.73 -0.22
N ASP A 84 10.50 13.55 1.05
CA ASP A 84 11.32 12.42 1.52
C ASP A 84 10.67 11.06 1.23
N ALA A 85 9.35 10.96 1.42
CA ALA A 85 8.58 9.75 1.10
C ALA A 85 8.59 9.44 -0.41
N LEU A 86 8.41 10.48 -1.25
CA LEU A 86 8.45 10.33 -2.70
C LEU A 86 9.85 9.95 -3.19
N VAL A 87 10.92 10.51 -2.61
CA VAL A 87 12.30 10.09 -2.94
C VAL A 87 12.49 8.60 -2.64
N SER A 88 12.07 8.13 -1.47
CA SER A 88 12.14 6.70 -1.13
C SER A 88 11.33 5.82 -2.08
N PHE A 89 10.13 6.29 -2.46
CA PHE A 89 9.27 5.59 -3.39
C PHE A 89 9.94 5.45 -4.76
N VAL A 90 10.40 6.57 -5.33
CA VAL A 90 11.04 6.64 -6.66
C VAL A 90 12.37 5.90 -6.69
N PHE A 91 13.14 5.92 -5.60
CA PHE A 91 14.36 5.12 -5.51
C PHE A 91 14.09 3.62 -5.73
N ASN A 92 12.94 3.12 -5.26
CA ASN A 92 12.56 1.72 -5.44
C ASN A 92 11.98 1.40 -6.81
N VAL A 93 11.04 2.22 -7.30
CA VAL A 93 10.29 1.93 -8.54
C VAL A 93 11.02 2.41 -9.80
N GLY A 94 11.87 3.42 -9.67
CA GLY A 94 12.52 4.14 -10.76
C GLY A 94 11.71 5.34 -11.27
N VAL A 95 12.42 6.31 -11.84
CA VAL A 95 11.83 7.57 -12.33
C VAL A 95 10.81 7.33 -13.45
N ASP A 96 11.13 6.47 -14.41
CA ASP A 96 10.26 6.16 -15.57
C ASP A 96 8.88 5.60 -15.14
N GLN A 97 8.89 4.72 -14.14
CA GLN A 97 7.66 4.13 -13.59
C GLN A 97 6.87 5.13 -12.75
N PHE A 98 7.57 6.06 -12.07
CA PHE A 98 6.92 7.12 -11.31
C PHE A 98 6.24 8.16 -12.22
N GLU A 99 6.87 8.52 -13.35
CA GLU A 99 6.31 9.47 -14.31
C GLU A 99 4.95 9.02 -14.86
N SER A 100 4.79 7.71 -15.09
CA SER A 100 3.54 7.10 -15.55
C SER A 100 2.61 6.64 -14.42
N SER A 101 2.92 6.95 -13.16
CA SER A 101 2.18 6.44 -12.00
C SER A 101 0.93 7.24 -11.67
N ASP A 102 -0.06 6.54 -11.11
CA ASP A 102 -1.25 7.15 -10.51
C ASP A 102 -0.89 8.07 -9.32
N VAL A 103 0.26 7.83 -8.67
CA VAL A 103 0.76 8.65 -7.57
C VAL A 103 1.06 10.06 -8.05
N LEU A 104 1.83 10.20 -9.14
CA LEU A 104 2.17 11.50 -9.71
C LEU A 104 0.92 12.21 -10.25
N SER A 105 0.05 11.47 -10.94
CA SER A 105 -1.20 12.01 -11.49
C SER A 105 -2.09 12.59 -10.39
N ALA A 106 -2.34 11.83 -9.31
CA ALA A 106 -3.14 12.27 -8.18
C ALA A 106 -2.50 13.44 -7.42
N LEU A 107 -1.18 13.40 -7.24
CA LEU A 107 -0.43 14.46 -6.58
C LEU A 107 -0.49 15.78 -7.35
N ASN A 108 -0.29 15.74 -8.66
CA ASN A 108 -0.37 16.92 -9.53
C ASN A 108 -1.81 17.45 -9.68
N ALA A 109 -2.83 16.60 -9.48
CA ALA A 109 -4.21 17.04 -9.33
C ALA A 109 -4.51 17.70 -7.97
N GLY A 110 -3.55 17.70 -7.04
CA GLY A 110 -3.69 18.26 -5.70
C GLY A 110 -4.34 17.33 -4.67
N ASP A 111 -4.69 16.09 -5.05
CA ASP A 111 -5.29 15.11 -4.15
C ASP A 111 -4.21 14.25 -3.47
N ARG A 112 -3.70 14.76 -2.36
CA ARG A 112 -2.71 14.08 -1.51
C ARG A 112 -3.22 12.75 -0.96
N MET A 113 -4.51 12.64 -0.65
CA MET A 113 -5.07 11.40 -0.10
C MET A 113 -5.17 10.32 -1.16
N ALA A 114 -5.52 10.68 -2.40
CA ALA A 114 -5.45 9.76 -3.53
C ALA A 114 -4.02 9.33 -3.83
N ALA A 115 -3.05 10.26 -3.82
CA ALA A 115 -1.64 9.90 -3.99
C ALA A 115 -1.16 8.91 -2.92
N ALA A 116 -1.53 9.14 -1.65
CA ALA A 116 -1.19 8.26 -0.55
C ALA A 116 -1.81 6.85 -0.67
N ARG A 117 -3.04 6.73 -1.20
CA ARG A 117 -3.65 5.42 -1.52
C ARG A 117 -2.99 4.76 -2.72
N ALA A 118 -2.61 5.54 -3.73
CA ALA A 118 -1.95 5.03 -4.92
C ALA A 118 -0.59 4.40 -4.60
N LEU A 119 0.14 4.91 -3.58
CA LEU A 119 1.39 4.29 -3.10
C LEU A 119 1.21 2.82 -2.71
N GLU A 120 0.07 2.44 -2.12
CA GLU A 120 -0.22 1.08 -1.66
C GLU A 120 -0.39 0.08 -2.82
N LEU A 121 -0.71 0.56 -4.02
CA LEU A 121 -0.88 -0.30 -5.20
C LEU A 121 0.47 -0.82 -5.73
N TRP A 122 1.59 -0.19 -5.35
CA TRP A 122 2.95 -0.54 -5.77
C TRP A 122 3.61 -1.59 -4.89
N CYS A 123 2.88 -2.69 -4.64
CA CYS A 123 3.33 -3.84 -3.84
C CYS A 123 3.55 -5.12 -4.65
N ASN A 124 3.42 -5.04 -5.97
CA ASN A 124 3.54 -6.20 -6.87
C ASN A 124 4.94 -6.32 -7.44
N ALA A 125 5.48 -7.53 -7.48
CA ALA A 125 6.69 -7.86 -8.22
C ALA A 125 6.47 -9.07 -9.14
N LYS A 126 7.23 -9.15 -10.22
CA LYS A 126 7.27 -10.33 -11.09
C LYS A 126 8.12 -11.42 -10.46
N VAL A 127 7.49 -12.52 -10.06
CA VAL A 127 8.17 -13.74 -9.60
C VAL A 127 7.96 -14.81 -10.68
N GLY A 128 8.95 -14.93 -11.57
CA GLY A 128 8.83 -15.77 -12.77
C GLY A 128 7.74 -15.24 -13.73
N PRO A 129 6.77 -16.06 -14.16
CA PRO A 129 5.72 -15.64 -15.09
C PRO A 129 4.51 -14.96 -14.41
N ARG A 130 4.48 -14.84 -13.08
CA ARG A 130 3.33 -14.31 -12.33
C ARG A 130 3.66 -12.99 -11.64
N ASN A 131 2.68 -12.10 -11.58
CA ASN A 131 2.72 -10.94 -10.71
C ASN A 131 2.21 -11.37 -9.33
N MET A 132 3.01 -11.16 -8.29
CA MET A 132 2.67 -11.50 -6.92
C MET A 132 2.85 -10.28 -6.02
N ILE A 133 2.00 -10.17 -5.02
CA ILE A 133 2.15 -9.19 -3.94
C ILE A 133 3.35 -9.64 -3.08
N VAL A 134 4.24 -8.71 -2.76
CA VAL A 134 5.48 -8.97 -2.01
C VAL A 134 5.42 -8.29 -0.65
N ASP A 135 5.46 -9.08 0.43
CA ASP A 135 5.34 -8.58 1.81
C ASP A 135 6.34 -7.46 2.17
N PRO A 136 7.64 -7.57 1.82
CA PRO A 136 8.58 -6.45 2.00
C PRO A 136 8.14 -5.13 1.36
N LEU A 137 7.49 -5.18 0.18
CA LEU A 137 7.02 -3.98 -0.49
C LEU A 137 5.81 -3.39 0.23
N ILE A 138 4.91 -4.23 0.77
CA ILE A 138 3.77 -3.75 1.57
C ILE A 138 4.26 -2.93 2.76
N ARG A 139 5.25 -3.45 3.52
CA ARG A 139 5.81 -2.75 4.68
C ARG A 139 6.45 -1.42 4.26
N ARG A 140 7.22 -1.43 3.17
CA ARG A 140 7.83 -0.23 2.60
C ARG A 140 6.80 0.82 2.22
N ARG A 141 5.74 0.43 1.49
CA ARG A 141 4.68 1.38 1.10
C ARG A 141 3.90 1.91 2.30
N ALA A 142 3.70 1.11 3.34
CA ALA A 142 3.09 1.57 4.57
C ALA A 142 3.92 2.66 5.26
N ASP A 143 5.23 2.48 5.38
CA ASP A 143 6.12 3.47 6.00
C ASP A 143 6.29 4.73 5.14
N GLU A 144 6.42 4.57 3.82
CA GLU A 144 6.45 5.71 2.89
C GLU A 144 5.15 6.50 2.96
N LYS A 145 3.99 5.83 2.98
CA LYS A 145 2.67 6.47 3.15
C LYS A 145 2.57 7.17 4.50
N ALA A 146 3.05 6.55 5.58
CA ALA A 146 3.05 7.14 6.90
C ALA A 146 3.93 8.40 6.97
N LEU A 147 5.10 8.38 6.33
CA LEU A 147 5.97 9.55 6.20
C LEU A 147 5.31 10.64 5.32
N PHE A 148 4.69 10.25 4.21
CA PHE A 148 4.00 11.17 3.30
C PHE A 148 2.84 11.90 3.98
N LEU A 149 2.05 11.20 4.79
CA LEU A 149 0.90 11.76 5.53
C LEU A 149 1.29 12.39 6.87
N LYS A 150 2.58 12.43 7.21
CA LYS A 150 3.04 12.97 8.48
C LYS A 150 2.73 14.46 8.56
N THR A 151 1.94 14.84 9.56
CA THR A 151 1.55 16.23 9.78
C THR A 151 2.76 17.06 10.22
N THR A 152 3.03 18.18 9.56
CA THR A 152 4.01 19.16 10.02
C THR A 152 3.41 20.01 11.14
N GLY A 153 3.92 19.87 12.37
CA GLY A 153 3.49 20.67 13.51
C GLY A 153 3.48 19.87 14.82
N SER A 154 3.08 20.54 15.91
CA SER A 154 2.74 19.85 17.16
C SER A 154 1.59 18.90 16.85
N VAL A 155 1.85 17.59 16.89
CA VAL A 155 0.79 16.60 16.91
C VAL A 155 -0.05 16.99 18.12
N PRO A 156 -1.33 17.39 17.97
CA PRO A 156 -2.16 17.58 19.15
C PRO A 156 -2.10 16.25 19.88
N LEU A 157 -1.45 16.21 21.06
CA LEU A 157 -1.51 15.03 21.91
C LEU A 157 -3.00 14.72 22.00
N ALA A 158 -3.41 13.62 21.38
CA ALA A 158 -4.80 13.18 21.43
C ALA A 158 -5.18 13.28 22.89
N ALA A 159 -6.17 14.12 23.16
CA ALA A 159 -6.46 14.67 24.47
C ALA A 159 -6.09 13.68 25.59
N SER A 160 -4.93 13.90 26.22
CA SER A 160 -4.79 13.43 27.59
C SER A 160 -6.01 13.95 28.36
N SER A 161 -6.46 13.21 29.37
CA SER A 161 -7.71 13.38 30.15
C SER A 161 -8.17 14.80 30.54
N ARG A 162 -7.36 15.83 30.27
CA ARG A 162 -7.62 17.26 30.40
C ARG A 162 -8.50 17.87 29.31
N PHE A 163 -8.57 17.30 28.10
CA PHE A 163 -9.55 17.72 27.09
C PHE A 163 -10.70 16.72 27.05
N ARG A 164 -11.77 16.98 27.79
CA ARG A 164 -13.04 16.26 27.56
C ARG A 164 -13.64 16.82 26.27
N PRO A 165 -13.98 16.00 25.27
CA PRO A 165 -14.82 16.47 24.19
C PRO A 165 -16.10 16.99 24.82
N THR A 166 -16.43 18.27 24.60
CA THR A 166 -17.72 18.80 25.01
C THR A 166 -18.76 17.98 24.26
N PRO A 167 -19.64 17.22 24.95
CA PRO A 167 -20.73 16.56 24.25
C PRO A 167 -21.50 17.67 23.52
N GLU A 168 -21.66 17.53 22.20
CA GLU A 168 -22.58 18.41 21.49
C GLU A 168 -23.90 18.40 22.27
N PRO A 169 -24.51 19.57 22.55
CA PRO A 169 -25.82 19.58 23.16
C PRO A 169 -26.70 18.71 22.28
N ARG A 170 -27.16 17.59 22.85
CA ARG A 170 -28.07 16.67 22.17
C ARG A 170 -29.15 17.56 21.57
N PRO A 171 -29.41 17.53 20.25
CA PRO A 171 -30.49 18.32 19.69
C PRO A 171 -31.71 18.04 20.56
N GLU A 172 -32.29 19.09 21.13
CA GLU A 172 -33.52 18.94 21.91
C GLU A 172 -34.45 18.04 21.08
N PRO A 173 -35.04 17.00 21.67
CA PRO A 173 -35.94 16.14 20.92
C PRO A 173 -36.98 17.07 20.31
N GLU A 174 -36.94 17.25 18.99
CA GLU A 174 -37.95 18.04 18.32
C GLU A 174 -39.28 17.45 18.73
N PRO A 175 -40.25 18.27 19.18
CA PRO A 175 -41.54 17.76 19.61
C PRO A 175 -42.09 16.90 18.48
N SER A 176 -42.27 15.60 18.77
CA SER A 176 -42.63 14.63 17.74
C SER A 176 -43.90 15.12 17.07
N ARG A 177 -43.83 15.34 15.75
CA ARG A 177 -44.99 15.74 14.94
C ARG A 177 -46.07 14.64 14.88
N TRP A 178 -45.79 13.47 15.45
CA TRP A 178 -46.73 12.41 15.69
C TRP A 178 -47.19 12.50 17.15
N GLY A 179 -48.46 12.85 17.32
CA GLY A 179 -49.08 13.01 18.62
C GLY A 179 -48.98 11.75 19.46
N ASP A 180 -48.89 11.97 20.78
CA ASP A 180 -48.88 11.03 21.90
C ASP A 180 -49.29 9.59 21.55
N PHE A 181 -48.35 8.83 20.99
CA PHE A 181 -48.47 7.39 21.02
C PHE A 181 -48.12 6.97 22.45
N LYS A 182 -49.13 6.86 23.29
CA LYS A 182 -48.99 6.17 24.57
C LYS A 182 -48.62 4.73 24.25
N VAL A 183 -47.34 4.42 24.33
CA VAL A 183 -46.88 3.05 24.48
C VAL A 183 -47.46 2.60 25.82
N SER A 184 -48.57 1.88 25.79
CA SER A 184 -48.94 1.06 26.93
C SER A 184 -47.81 0.06 27.07
N GLU A 185 -47.07 0.17 28.16
CA GLU A 185 -46.18 -0.87 28.64
C GLU A 185 -47.06 -2.10 28.90
N ALA A 186 -47.29 -2.88 27.85
CA ALA A 186 -47.89 -4.18 27.97
C ALA A 186 -46.87 -4.99 28.77
N ALA A 187 -47.28 -5.39 29.97
CA ALA A 187 -46.50 -6.28 30.83
C ALA A 187 -45.88 -7.37 29.95
N ALA A 188 -44.55 -7.43 29.98
CA ALA A 188 -43.81 -8.48 29.32
C ALA A 188 -44.44 -9.82 29.71
N PRO A 189 -44.75 -10.72 28.76
CA PRO A 189 -45.04 -12.09 29.15
C PRO A 189 -43.82 -12.57 29.94
N GLU A 190 -44.05 -13.16 31.11
CA GLU A 190 -43.03 -13.83 31.90
C GLU A 190 -42.32 -14.83 30.98
N ALA A 191 -41.21 -14.39 30.41
CA ALA A 191 -40.36 -15.23 29.61
C ALA A 191 -39.73 -16.19 30.62
N GLU A 192 -40.18 -17.44 30.61
CA GLU A 192 -39.43 -18.55 31.19
C GLU A 192 -37.97 -18.35 30.80
N GLU A 193 -37.12 -18.19 31.82
CA GLU A 193 -35.71 -17.92 31.70
C GLU A 193 -35.02 -19.17 31.14
N GLN A 194 -35.19 -19.39 29.83
CA GLN A 194 -34.44 -20.37 29.08
C GLN A 194 -33.02 -19.80 29.00
N ARG A 195 -32.17 -20.27 29.93
CA ARG A 195 -30.74 -20.00 29.96
C ARG A 195 -30.18 -20.17 28.55
N ALA A 196 -29.90 -19.05 27.88
CA ALA A 196 -29.21 -19.08 26.61
C ALA A 196 -27.83 -19.69 26.87
N GLU A 197 -27.55 -20.83 26.23
CA GLU A 197 -26.25 -21.51 26.35
C GLU A 197 -25.14 -20.51 26.02
N THR A 198 -24.15 -20.44 26.91
CA THR A 198 -22.98 -19.59 26.64
C THR A 198 -22.24 -20.14 25.41
N PRO A 199 -21.56 -19.29 24.62
CA PRO A 199 -20.82 -19.75 23.44
C PRO A 199 -19.78 -20.84 23.77
N THR A 200 -19.25 -20.83 24.99
CA THR A 200 -18.34 -21.86 25.53
C THR A 200 -19.04 -23.20 25.74
N GLU A 201 -20.28 -23.19 26.22
CA GLU A 201 -21.10 -24.37 26.45
C GLU A 201 -21.56 -25.02 25.13
N ALA A 202 -21.92 -24.19 24.14
CA ALA A 202 -22.23 -24.66 22.79
C ALA A 202 -21.02 -25.30 22.09
N ALA A 203 -19.81 -24.76 22.32
CA ALA A 203 -18.57 -25.35 21.82
C ALA A 203 -18.28 -26.71 22.49
N ALA A 204 -18.45 -26.81 23.81
CA ALA A 204 -18.26 -28.05 24.56
C ALA A 204 -19.21 -29.18 24.10
N ARG A 205 -20.48 -28.86 23.82
CA ARG A 205 -21.43 -29.84 23.26
C ARG A 205 -20.98 -30.35 21.90
N ASN A 206 -20.53 -29.48 21.01
CA ASN A 206 -20.07 -29.88 19.68
C ASN A 206 -18.85 -30.81 19.74
N VAL A 207 -17.93 -30.56 20.69
CA VAL A 207 -16.78 -31.43 20.93
C VAL A 207 -17.23 -32.79 21.47
N LYS A 208 -18.17 -32.81 22.43
CA LYS A 208 -18.75 -34.04 22.99
C LYS A 208 -19.45 -34.88 21.92
N GLU A 209 -20.26 -34.26 21.06
CA GLU A 209 -20.93 -34.94 19.94
C GLU A 209 -19.95 -35.47 18.89
N ARG A 210 -18.83 -34.76 18.67
CA ARG A 210 -17.75 -35.27 17.82
C ARG A 210 -17.05 -36.47 18.46
N LEU A 211 -16.78 -36.42 19.76
CA LEU A 211 -16.15 -37.53 20.49
C LEU A 211 -17.06 -38.75 20.50
N THR A 212 -18.36 -38.61 20.77
CA THR A 212 -19.30 -39.72 20.74
C THR A 212 -19.49 -40.30 19.34
N ARG A 213 -19.38 -39.49 18.28
CA ARG A 213 -19.37 -39.98 16.90
C ARG A 213 -18.09 -40.73 16.54
N ILE A 214 -16.94 -40.29 17.07
CA ILE A 214 -15.64 -40.94 16.84
C ILE A 214 -15.53 -42.25 17.64
N LEU A 215 -16.14 -42.31 18.84
CA LEU A 215 -16.13 -43.46 19.74
C LEU A 215 -17.37 -44.37 19.61
N GLY A 216 -18.27 -44.11 18.67
CA GLY A 216 -19.61 -44.68 18.66
C GLY A 216 -19.67 -46.15 18.22
N GLU A 217 -19.68 -47.07 19.18
CA GLU A 217 -20.59 -48.23 19.31
C GLU A 217 -20.07 -49.15 20.43
N TYR A 218 -20.54 -48.97 21.67
CA TYR A 218 -20.50 -50.06 22.66
C TYR A 218 -21.52 -49.90 23.79
N GLU A 219 -22.80 -49.76 23.44
CA GLU A 219 -23.94 -50.24 24.25
C GLU A 219 -24.99 -50.63 23.20
N ASP A 220 -25.42 -51.89 23.05
CA ASP A 220 -26.09 -52.72 24.03
C ASP A 220 -26.03 -54.20 23.61
N THR A 221 -25.74 -55.10 24.54
CA THR A 221 -26.58 -56.29 24.83
C THR A 221 -26.00 -57.08 26.00
N SER A 222 -26.49 -56.76 27.19
CA SER A 222 -26.53 -57.75 28.27
C SER A 222 -27.57 -58.83 27.91
N THR A 223 -27.12 -60.06 27.60
CA THR A 223 -27.72 -61.30 28.12
C THR A 223 -26.90 -62.54 27.77
N LYS A 224 -26.23 -63.10 28.78
CA LYS A 224 -25.81 -64.52 28.97
C LYS A 224 -24.99 -65.20 27.85
N ALA A 225 -23.69 -65.39 28.10
CA ALA A 225 -23.08 -66.70 28.43
C ALA A 225 -21.53 -66.65 28.43
N GLY A 226 -20.91 -67.23 29.47
CA GLY A 226 -19.55 -67.79 29.48
C GLY A 226 -18.38 -66.81 29.32
N SER A 227 -17.73 -66.39 30.41
CA SER A 227 -16.51 -67.01 30.97
C SER A 227 -15.21 -66.62 30.24
N GLU A 228 -14.40 -65.86 30.99
CA GLU A 228 -12.92 -65.80 30.95
C GLU A 228 -12.28 -64.98 29.82
N GLU A 229 -11.89 -63.74 30.16
CA GLU A 229 -10.57 -63.11 29.95
C GLU A 229 -10.69 -61.58 30.07
N GLU A 230 -10.75 -61.08 31.31
CA GLU A 230 -10.76 -59.65 31.61
C GLU A 230 -9.80 -59.40 32.78
N ASP A 231 -8.50 -59.38 32.47
CA ASP A 231 -7.48 -59.07 33.49
C ASP A 231 -6.17 -58.56 32.88
N THR A 232 -6.23 -57.60 31.94
CA THR A 232 -5.02 -56.80 31.57
C THR A 232 -5.29 -55.36 31.12
N ALA A 233 -6.54 -54.90 30.96
CA ALA A 233 -6.82 -53.53 30.49
C ALA A 233 -7.16 -52.53 31.63
N GLU A 234 -7.67 -52.99 32.76
CA GLU A 234 -8.16 -52.12 33.85
C GLU A 234 -7.03 -51.55 34.73
N ALA A 235 -5.86 -52.19 34.74
CA ALA A 235 -4.68 -51.73 35.46
C ALA A 235 -3.92 -50.58 34.75
N ALA A 236 -4.05 -50.45 33.42
CA ALA A 236 -3.36 -49.43 32.65
C ALA A 236 -4.08 -48.07 32.66
N VAL A 237 -5.42 -48.08 32.76
CA VAL A 237 -6.23 -46.85 32.79
C VAL A 237 -6.22 -46.18 34.18
N LYS A 238 -6.06 -46.97 35.25
CA LYS A 238 -5.98 -46.45 36.63
C LYS A 238 -4.65 -45.75 36.94
N ALA A 239 -3.56 -46.10 36.24
CA ALA A 239 -2.25 -45.48 36.41
C ALA A 239 -2.10 -44.14 35.65
N ALA A 240 -2.97 -43.84 34.68
CA ALA A 240 -2.93 -42.59 33.91
C ALA A 240 -3.85 -41.49 34.47
N ALA A 241 -4.70 -41.81 35.44
CA ALA A 241 -5.70 -40.89 36.02
C ALA A 241 -5.24 -40.18 37.31
N GLU A 242 -4.00 -40.37 37.76
CA GLU A 242 -3.47 -39.79 39.02
C GLU A 242 -2.40 -38.70 38.83
N GLN A 243 -2.24 -38.14 37.63
CA GLN A 243 -1.37 -36.97 37.40
C GLN A 243 -2.09 -35.86 36.63
N GLU A 244 -3.17 -35.33 37.20
CA GLU A 244 -3.65 -34.00 36.83
C GLU A 244 -2.84 -32.96 37.60
N ALA A 245 -1.77 -32.46 36.99
CA ALA A 245 -1.04 -31.29 37.49
C ALA A 245 -1.98 -30.09 37.47
N SER A 246 -2.04 -29.37 38.60
CA SER A 246 -2.99 -28.26 38.76
C SER A 246 -2.60 -27.07 37.86
N VAL A 247 -3.61 -26.34 37.38
CA VAL A 247 -3.45 -25.18 36.48
C VAL A 247 -2.51 -24.10 37.06
N GLU A 248 -2.33 -24.07 38.38
CA GLU A 248 -1.43 -23.15 39.08
C GLU A 248 0.05 -23.53 38.93
N GLU A 249 0.40 -24.81 38.85
CA GLU A 249 1.79 -25.25 38.59
C GLU A 249 2.23 -24.93 37.15
N ILE A 250 1.32 -25.08 36.19
CA ILE A 250 1.59 -24.72 34.79
C ILE A 250 1.79 -23.21 34.64
N ARG A 251 0.98 -22.40 35.35
CA ARG A 251 1.13 -20.94 35.34
C ARG A 251 2.42 -20.47 36.01
N ALA A 252 2.84 -21.13 37.09
CA ALA A 252 4.11 -20.84 37.77
C ALA A 252 5.32 -21.21 36.89
N ALA A 253 5.29 -22.35 36.20
CA ALA A 253 6.35 -22.77 35.29
C ALA A 253 6.50 -21.82 34.09
N ILE A 254 5.40 -21.33 33.52
CA ILE A 254 5.43 -20.36 32.42
C ILE A 254 5.95 -19.00 32.90
N SER A 255 5.61 -18.58 34.12
CA SER A 255 6.12 -17.33 34.69
C SER A 255 7.62 -17.40 35.05
N ALA A 256 8.13 -18.59 35.39
CA ALA A 256 9.55 -18.81 35.64
C ALA A 256 10.38 -18.80 34.34
N LEU A 257 9.85 -19.36 33.26
CA LEU A 257 10.50 -19.35 31.93
C LEU A 257 10.62 -17.94 31.33
N VAL A 258 9.71 -17.03 31.66
CA VAL A 258 9.76 -15.63 31.21
C VAL A 258 10.74 -14.79 32.04
N ALA A 259 11.17 -15.27 33.21
CA ALA A 259 12.08 -14.56 34.11
C ALA A 259 13.55 -14.98 33.98
N GLU A 260 13.88 -15.98 33.14
CA GLU A 260 15.25 -16.51 32.99
C GLU A 260 16.00 -16.03 31.73
N ASP A 261 15.44 -15.13 30.93
CA ASP A 261 16.05 -14.63 29.68
C ASP A 261 16.67 -13.21 29.78
N ASP A 262 16.82 -12.64 30.99
CA ASP A 262 17.26 -11.23 31.15
C ASP A 262 18.58 -11.02 31.92
N ASP A 263 19.44 -12.03 32.05
CA ASP A 263 20.78 -11.86 32.66
C ASP A 263 21.91 -12.50 31.82
N GLN A 264 22.35 -11.82 30.75
CA GLN A 264 23.77 -11.78 30.36
C GLN A 264 24.08 -10.52 29.53
N ASP A 265 24.52 -9.49 30.26
CA ASP A 265 25.18 -8.27 29.80
C ASP A 265 26.50 -8.58 29.05
N ASP A 266 26.89 -7.67 28.14
CA ASP A 266 28.28 -7.22 27.91
C ASP A 266 28.31 -6.05 26.88
N GLY A 267 28.04 -4.83 27.35
CA GLY A 267 28.95 -3.69 27.14
C GLY A 267 28.69 -2.64 26.04
N ALA A 268 28.07 -1.51 26.41
CA ALA A 268 28.61 -0.15 26.26
C ALA A 268 27.63 0.89 26.86
N GLY A 269 27.89 1.31 28.10
CA GLY A 269 27.05 2.24 28.85
C GLY A 269 27.07 3.67 28.30
N LEU A 270 25.88 4.26 28.23
CA LEU A 270 25.66 5.71 28.23
C LEU A 270 24.53 5.98 29.24
N ASP A 271 24.90 6.60 30.35
CA ASP A 271 24.04 6.87 31.48
C ASP A 271 22.91 7.85 31.11
N ALA A 272 21.67 7.42 31.32
CA ALA A 272 20.46 8.19 31.05
C ALA A 272 20.05 9.11 32.22
N GLN A 273 21.01 9.74 32.90
CA GLN A 273 20.73 10.69 34.00
C GLN A 273 21.38 12.08 33.85
N ASP A 274 22.08 12.37 32.75
CA ASP A 274 22.75 13.66 32.54
C ASP A 274 22.05 14.64 31.56
N ILE A 275 20.79 14.42 31.17
CA ILE A 275 20.02 15.36 30.31
C ILE A 275 18.93 16.11 31.09
N ALA A 276 19.16 16.38 32.38
CA ALA A 276 18.23 17.15 33.21
C ALA A 276 18.93 18.26 34.01
N ALA A 277 20.02 18.83 33.49
CA ALA A 277 20.77 19.88 34.17
C ALA A 277 20.93 21.20 33.39
N ASP A 278 20.18 21.43 32.31
CA ASP A 278 20.36 22.65 31.50
C ASP A 278 19.06 23.30 30.97
N LEU A 279 17.95 23.12 31.67
CA LEU A 279 16.72 23.87 31.40
C LEU A 279 16.31 24.67 32.63
N ASP A 280 16.63 25.96 32.56
CA ASP A 280 16.25 27.01 33.49
C ASP A 280 14.71 27.10 33.59
N PRO A 281 14.10 26.75 34.74
CA PRO A 281 12.64 26.63 34.87
C PRO A 281 11.91 27.97 35.07
N ASP A 282 12.61 29.10 35.14
CA ASP A 282 12.02 30.41 35.47
C ASP A 282 11.82 31.35 34.26
N ALA A 283 11.93 30.86 33.02
CA ALA A 283 11.89 31.72 31.83
C ALA A 283 10.49 32.01 31.23
N PHE A 284 9.38 31.56 31.82
CA PHE A 284 8.05 31.83 31.26
C PHE A 284 7.00 32.23 32.29
N ASP A 285 6.79 33.54 32.37
CA ASP A 285 5.70 34.20 33.09
C ASP A 285 4.50 34.36 32.15
N ILE A 286 3.36 33.75 32.47
CA ILE A 286 2.10 33.90 31.71
C ILE A 286 1.11 34.65 32.59
N GLU A 287 1.15 35.98 32.49
CA GLU A 287 0.05 36.80 33.00
C GLU A 287 -0.31 37.90 31.98
N THR A 288 -1.60 37.90 31.61
CA THR A 288 -2.40 38.95 30.93
C THR A 288 -2.46 39.01 29.38
N GLY A 289 -3.71 38.95 28.87
CA GLY A 289 -4.16 39.89 27.83
C GLY A 289 -4.71 39.32 26.51
N GLN A 290 -5.90 38.70 26.56
CA GLN A 290 -7.04 38.86 25.64
C GLN A 290 -6.77 39.18 24.15
N LEU A 291 -7.22 38.29 23.25
CA LEU A 291 -7.31 38.55 21.80
C LEU A 291 -8.76 38.42 21.33
N ASP A 292 -9.28 39.49 20.72
CA ASP A 292 -10.63 39.61 20.18
C ASP A 292 -10.89 38.65 19.02
N VAL A 293 -11.96 37.87 19.14
CA VAL A 293 -12.52 37.05 18.05
C VAL A 293 -13.55 37.88 17.30
N VAL A 294 -13.23 38.25 16.05
CA VAL A 294 -14.20 38.77 15.10
C VAL A 294 -14.93 37.59 14.47
N GLU A 295 -16.16 37.34 14.91
CA GLU A 295 -17.08 36.44 14.22
C GLU A 295 -17.51 37.07 12.89
N THR A 296 -17.30 36.35 11.79
CA THR A 296 -18.09 36.55 10.57
C THR A 296 -18.74 35.23 10.18
N SER A 297 -20.06 35.30 10.14
CA SER A 297 -21.01 34.22 9.86
C SER A 297 -20.81 33.60 8.48
N ALA A 298 -20.83 32.27 8.39
CA ALA A 298 -21.11 31.54 7.16
C ALA A 298 -22.16 30.47 7.44
N GLY A 299 -23.41 30.79 7.10
CA GLY A 299 -24.49 29.83 7.06
C GLY A 299 -24.47 28.97 5.79
N ALA A 300 -25.23 27.88 5.90
CA ALA A 300 -25.89 27.14 4.83
C ALA A 300 -25.17 25.93 4.18
N ARG A 301 -25.67 24.77 4.63
CA ARG A 301 -26.08 23.56 3.87
C ARG A 301 -25.05 22.45 3.66
N ARG A 302 -25.13 21.52 4.61
CA ARG A 302 -24.66 20.14 4.58
C ARG A 302 -25.44 19.34 3.52
N ASN A 303 -24.73 18.58 2.69
CA ASN A 303 -25.24 17.34 2.11
C ASN A 303 -24.27 16.24 2.51
N ARG A 304 -24.44 15.70 3.73
CA ARG A 304 -23.57 14.66 4.29
C ARG A 304 -24.28 13.32 4.08
N LEU A 305 -23.79 12.58 3.09
CA LEU A 305 -24.19 11.19 2.83
C LEU A 305 -23.74 10.36 4.04
N TYR A 306 -24.69 9.77 4.76
CA TYR A 306 -24.42 8.79 5.82
C TYR A 306 -24.22 7.43 5.16
N ILE A 307 -23.02 6.86 5.28
CA ILE A 307 -22.74 5.47 4.96
C ILE A 307 -22.77 4.72 6.30
N ASP A 308 -23.66 3.74 6.39
CA ASP A 308 -23.90 2.93 7.57
C ASP A 308 -23.03 1.65 7.48
N ASP A 309 -21.90 1.66 8.19
CA ASP A 309 -20.88 0.60 8.15
C ASP A 309 -21.24 -0.66 8.97
N VAL A 310 -22.48 -0.74 9.50
CA VAL A 310 -22.91 -1.85 10.38
C VAL A 310 -23.77 -2.90 9.65
N LYS A 311 -24.07 -2.72 8.37
CA LYS A 311 -24.70 -3.78 7.55
C LYS A 311 -23.63 -4.70 6.94
N PRO A 312 -23.69 -6.03 7.13
CA PRO A 312 -22.88 -6.94 6.34
C PRO A 312 -23.24 -6.74 4.86
N ALA A 313 -22.24 -6.40 4.04
CA ALA A 313 -22.43 -6.24 2.61
C ALA A 313 -22.90 -7.58 2.01
N GLU A 314 -24.11 -7.60 1.45
CA GLU A 314 -24.54 -8.68 0.58
C GLU A 314 -23.67 -8.62 -0.68
N ILE A 315 -22.63 -9.45 -0.72
CA ILE A 315 -21.80 -9.64 -1.91
C ILE A 315 -22.64 -10.50 -2.87
N PRO A 316 -23.14 -9.98 -4.01
CA PRO A 316 -23.76 -10.83 -5.00
C PRO A 316 -22.73 -11.88 -5.46
N PRO A 317 -23.13 -13.15 -5.65
CA PRO A 317 -22.22 -14.18 -6.12
C PRO A 317 -21.55 -13.70 -7.41
N ALA A 318 -20.22 -13.83 -7.46
CA ALA A 318 -19.39 -13.33 -8.54
C ALA A 318 -20.01 -13.65 -9.90
N ASP A 319 -20.41 -12.59 -10.61
CA ASP A 319 -20.89 -12.70 -11.98
C ASP A 319 -19.75 -13.27 -12.84
N PRO A 320 -19.90 -14.50 -13.39
CA PRO A 320 -18.85 -15.10 -14.21
C PRO A 320 -18.61 -14.34 -15.52
N ASP A 321 -19.46 -13.36 -15.87
CA ASP A 321 -19.32 -12.54 -17.08
C ASP A 321 -18.54 -11.23 -16.91
N LEU A 322 -17.98 -10.92 -15.73
CA LEU A 322 -17.01 -9.80 -15.56
C LEU A 322 -15.61 -10.09 -16.13
N ARG A 323 -15.51 -11.03 -17.08
CA ARG A 323 -14.39 -11.15 -18.03
C ARG A 323 -14.85 -10.70 -19.42
N ARG A 324 -15.02 -9.40 -19.60
CA ARG A 324 -15.02 -8.82 -20.95
C ARG A 324 -14.76 -7.31 -20.93
N GLY A 325 -13.48 -6.94 -20.91
CA GLY A 325 -13.04 -5.55 -21.10
C GLY A 325 -11.76 -5.45 -21.94
N ASP A 326 -10.85 -6.42 -21.80
CA ASP A 326 -9.50 -6.30 -22.37
C ASP A 326 -9.41 -6.66 -23.87
N ASP A 327 -10.43 -7.33 -24.44
CA ASP A 327 -10.41 -7.71 -25.86
C ASP A 327 -10.86 -6.59 -26.80
N ALA A 328 -11.56 -5.57 -26.29
CA ALA A 328 -12.11 -4.49 -27.11
C ALA A 328 -11.07 -3.41 -27.47
N GLY A 329 -10.05 -3.20 -26.62
CA GLY A 329 -8.96 -2.24 -26.87
C GLY A 329 -8.04 -2.65 -28.02
N ASN A 330 -7.86 -3.95 -28.23
CA ASN A 330 -6.96 -4.46 -29.28
C ASN A 330 -7.53 -4.26 -30.70
N LEU A 331 -8.86 -4.25 -30.85
CA LEU A 331 -9.49 -4.04 -32.16
C LEU A 331 -9.45 -2.56 -32.57
N THR A 332 -9.69 -1.64 -31.64
CA THR A 332 -9.65 -0.20 -31.89
C THR A 332 -8.22 0.25 -32.21
N GLU A 333 -7.22 -0.22 -31.45
CA GLU A 333 -5.80 0.05 -31.75
C GLU A 333 -5.40 -0.48 -33.13
N MET A 334 -5.84 -1.69 -33.51
CA MET A 334 -5.56 -2.26 -34.83
C MET A 334 -6.16 -1.40 -35.96
N VAL A 335 -7.40 -0.91 -35.79
CA VAL A 335 -8.04 -0.03 -36.78
C VAL A 335 -7.29 1.29 -36.89
N VAL A 336 -6.86 1.88 -35.78
CA VAL A 336 -6.10 3.14 -35.77
C VAL A 336 -4.76 2.99 -36.50
N PHE A 337 -3.98 1.94 -36.22
CA PHE A 337 -2.71 1.72 -36.93
C PHE A 337 -2.91 1.46 -38.43
N ALA A 338 -3.96 0.73 -38.81
CA ALA A 338 -4.29 0.49 -40.21
C ALA A 338 -4.67 1.79 -40.95
N VAL A 339 -5.45 2.68 -40.32
CA VAL A 339 -5.84 3.96 -40.90
C VAL A 339 -4.63 4.88 -41.07
N ILE A 340 -3.75 4.98 -40.07
CA ILE A 340 -2.55 5.83 -40.16
C ILE A 340 -1.57 5.27 -41.20
N ALA A 341 -1.43 3.94 -41.30
CA ALA A 341 -0.64 3.32 -42.38
C ALA A 341 -1.22 3.68 -43.76
N MET A 342 -2.54 3.65 -43.93
CA MET A 342 -3.19 4.05 -45.19
C MET A 342 -2.91 5.52 -45.54
N VAL A 343 -2.93 6.41 -44.54
CA VAL A 343 -2.57 7.83 -44.72
C VAL A 343 -1.10 7.98 -45.11
N GLY A 344 -0.18 7.25 -44.47
CA GLY A 344 1.23 7.24 -44.83
C GLY A 344 1.48 6.77 -46.27
N ALA A 345 0.78 5.72 -46.71
CA ALA A 345 0.83 5.24 -48.09
C ALA A 345 0.27 6.26 -49.09
N LEU A 346 -0.82 6.96 -48.75
CA LEU A 346 -1.39 8.01 -49.58
C LEU A 346 -0.43 9.19 -49.74
N ILE A 347 0.20 9.63 -48.65
CA ILE A 347 1.21 10.71 -48.66
C ILE A 347 2.42 10.29 -49.52
N PHE A 348 2.88 9.05 -49.40
CA PHE A 348 3.96 8.51 -50.21
C PHE A 348 3.63 8.52 -51.70
N LEU A 349 2.43 8.04 -52.08
CA LEU A 349 1.96 8.02 -53.46
C LEU A 349 1.76 9.44 -54.01
N LEU A 350 1.24 10.37 -53.19
CA LEU A 350 1.06 11.76 -53.58
C LEU A 350 2.42 12.43 -53.83
N GLY A 351 3.38 12.24 -52.92
CA GLY A 351 4.77 12.71 -53.09
C GLY A 351 5.42 12.16 -54.36
N GLY A 352 5.20 10.88 -54.67
CA GLY A 352 5.67 10.26 -55.90
C GLY A 352 5.02 10.82 -57.17
N ALA A 353 3.70 11.03 -57.15
CA ALA A 353 2.97 11.58 -58.28
C ALA A 353 3.36 13.04 -58.60
N PHE A 354 3.63 13.85 -57.57
CA PHE A 354 4.18 15.20 -57.74
C PHE A 354 5.64 15.19 -58.19
N GLY A 355 6.48 14.28 -57.66
CA GLY A 355 7.90 14.17 -58.01
C GLY A 355 8.16 13.64 -59.43
N LEU A 356 7.32 12.72 -59.91
CA LEU A 356 7.41 12.13 -61.26
C LEU A 356 6.61 12.90 -62.33
N GLY A 357 5.94 14.00 -61.95
CA GLY A 357 5.24 14.87 -62.90
C GLY A 357 3.92 14.30 -63.45
N TRP A 358 3.29 13.33 -62.75
CA TRP A 358 2.06 12.67 -63.20
C TRP A 358 0.90 13.67 -63.39
N PHE A 359 0.87 14.75 -62.62
CA PHE A 359 -0.16 15.80 -62.70
C PHE A 359 0.16 16.94 -63.70
N GLY A 360 1.18 16.80 -64.55
CA GLY A 360 1.42 17.75 -65.65
C GLY A 360 1.83 19.16 -65.24
N THR A 361 2.15 19.40 -63.97
CA THR A 361 2.64 20.70 -63.49
C THR A 361 4.17 20.73 -63.47
N SER A 362 4.81 20.89 -64.63
CA SER A 362 6.19 21.37 -64.66
C SER A 362 6.19 22.84 -64.22
N LEU A 363 6.28 23.09 -62.92
CA LEU A 363 6.46 24.43 -62.37
C LEU A 363 7.84 24.95 -62.80
N PRO A 364 7.93 25.98 -63.66
CA PRO A 364 9.21 26.45 -64.17
C PRO A 364 10.00 27.17 -63.07
N GLY A 365 11.25 26.73 -62.91
CA GLY A 365 12.35 27.31 -62.13
C GLY A 365 12.02 28.46 -61.18
N HIS A 366 11.72 28.16 -59.93
CA HIS A 366 11.85 29.10 -58.82
C HIS A 366 12.60 28.41 -57.67
N ALA A 367 13.70 29.04 -57.24
CA ALA A 367 14.64 28.57 -56.22
C ALA A 367 14.08 28.62 -54.79
N ASN A 368 12.88 28.07 -54.57
CA ASN A 368 12.19 28.08 -53.28
C ASN A 368 12.00 26.65 -52.75
N ALA A 369 11.84 26.53 -51.43
CA ALA A 369 11.78 25.29 -50.63
C ALA A 369 10.83 24.19 -51.15
N TYR A 370 9.92 24.50 -52.09
CA TYR A 370 8.97 23.58 -52.70
C TYR A 370 9.60 22.50 -53.61
N GLY A 371 10.85 22.68 -54.06
CA GLY A 371 11.57 21.64 -54.82
C GLY A 371 11.89 20.39 -53.99
N TYR A 372 12.06 20.54 -52.67
CA TYR A 372 12.32 19.44 -51.75
C TYR A 372 11.05 18.81 -51.17
N LEU A 373 9.89 19.42 -51.43
CA LEU A 373 8.62 18.96 -50.87
C LEU A 373 8.24 17.56 -51.37
N PRO A 374 8.35 17.20 -52.67
CA PRO A 374 8.07 15.85 -53.14
C PRO A 374 8.94 14.75 -52.51
N PRO A 375 10.29 14.84 -52.50
CA PRO A 375 11.11 13.81 -51.87
C PRO A 375 10.93 13.75 -50.35
N PHE A 376 10.64 14.88 -49.70
CA PHE A 376 10.33 14.92 -48.27
C PHE A 376 9.02 14.20 -47.93
N LEU A 377 7.95 14.43 -48.72
CA LEU A 377 6.67 13.72 -48.58
C LEU A 377 6.82 12.21 -48.80
N MET A 378 7.65 11.80 -49.77
CA MET A 378 7.95 10.37 -49.97
C MET A 378 8.69 9.78 -48.76
N MET A 379 9.75 10.42 -48.27
CA MET A 379 10.50 9.92 -47.12
C MET A 379 9.65 9.81 -45.86
N THR A 380 8.85 10.85 -45.56
CA THR A 380 7.99 10.89 -44.38
C THR A 380 6.80 9.92 -44.49
N GLY A 381 6.15 9.84 -45.66
CA GLY A 381 5.08 8.88 -45.92
C GLY A 381 5.54 7.43 -45.82
N ALA A 382 6.72 7.11 -46.39
CA ALA A 382 7.31 5.78 -46.28
C ALA A 382 7.65 5.40 -44.83
N LEU A 383 8.24 6.33 -44.07
CA LEU A 383 8.57 6.10 -42.67
C LEU A 383 7.31 5.82 -41.84
N ILE A 384 6.29 6.68 -41.96
CA ILE A 384 5.01 6.50 -41.24
C ILE A 384 4.38 5.15 -41.62
N PHE A 385 4.35 4.80 -42.90
CA PHE A 385 3.80 3.53 -43.36
C PHE A 385 4.53 2.33 -42.75
N VAL A 386 5.86 2.30 -42.79
CA VAL A 386 6.68 1.18 -42.28
C VAL A 386 6.54 1.02 -40.77
N VAL A 387 6.53 2.12 -40.02
CA VAL A 387 6.38 2.07 -38.57
C VAL A 387 4.97 1.61 -38.19
N MET A 388 3.93 2.17 -38.82
CA MET A 388 2.55 1.81 -38.50
C MET A 388 2.18 0.39 -38.93
N ILE A 389 2.68 -0.09 -40.08
CA ILE A 389 2.44 -1.48 -40.50
C ILE A 389 3.17 -2.48 -39.59
N TYR A 390 4.35 -2.13 -39.07
CA TYR A 390 5.05 -2.92 -38.07
C TYR A 390 4.22 -3.07 -36.79
N TYR A 391 3.68 -1.97 -36.25
CA TYR A 391 2.82 -2.01 -35.07
C TYR A 391 1.50 -2.74 -35.33
N TRP A 392 0.92 -2.60 -36.51
CA TRP A 392 -0.27 -3.34 -36.92
C TRP A 392 -0.02 -4.86 -36.97
N ILE A 393 1.08 -5.30 -37.58
CA ILE A 393 1.48 -6.72 -37.61
C ILE A 393 1.79 -7.24 -36.20
N ARG A 394 2.48 -6.44 -35.38
CA ARG A 394 2.78 -6.79 -33.99
C ARG A 394 1.51 -6.98 -33.17
N ALA A 395 0.52 -6.10 -33.33
CA ALA A 395 -0.79 -6.20 -32.68
C ALA A 395 -1.58 -7.45 -33.13
N ILE A 396 -1.43 -7.87 -34.39
CA ILE A 396 -2.02 -9.13 -34.88
C ILE A 396 -1.32 -10.34 -34.26
N ILE A 397 0.01 -10.32 -34.14
CA ILE A 397 0.79 -11.45 -33.61
C ILE A 397 0.57 -11.64 -32.11
N SER A 398 0.44 -10.56 -31.33
CA SER A 398 0.16 -10.65 -29.88
C SER A 398 -1.21 -11.24 -29.53
N ARG A 399 -2.06 -11.52 -30.53
CA ARG A 399 -3.40 -12.10 -30.38
C ARG A 399 -3.43 -13.63 -30.55
N ARG A 400 -2.37 -14.24 -31.09
CA ARG A 400 -2.21 -15.71 -31.15
C ARG A 400 -1.45 -16.20 -29.95
#